data_AF-A0A956T260-F1
#
_entry.id   AF-A0A956T260-F1
#
_cell.length_a   1.000
_cell.length_b   1.000
_cell.length_c   1.000
_cell.angle_alpha   90.00
_cell.angle_beta   90.00
_cell.angle_gamma   90.00
#
_symmetry.space_group_name_H-M   'P 1'
#
loop_
_entity.id
_entity.type
_entity.pdbx_description
1 polymer ?
#
loop_
_entity_poly.entity_id
_entity_poly.type
_entity_poly.pdbx_seq_one_letter_code
_entity_poly.pdbx_strand_id
1 'polypeptide(L)'
;MLTKSENTPIWLIWLVLAFFGLQAGYDGLHYVFGDPELFSSIFREKYVRHLVLVRFHAISGVLALGSSLLAFLPITRRYFFHRYLGRVYIGSVLAAGLSALPMGMMAAGSAVSKVGFLVQALLWLGTAAAALN
;
A
#
# COMPACT_ATOMS: atom_id res chain seq x y z
N MET A 1 11.94 0.51 42.95
CA MET A 1 12.89 0.86 41.88
C MET A 1 12.33 0.28 40.59
N LEU A 2 11.52 1.05 39.84
CA LEU A 2 10.86 0.58 38.62
C LEU A 2 11.80 0.81 37.43
N THR A 3 12.14 -0.25 36.71
CA THR A 3 12.99 -0.22 35.54
C THR A 3 12.26 0.50 34.40
N LYS A 4 12.91 1.51 33.83
CA LYS A 4 12.42 2.29 32.70
C LYS A 4 12.27 1.33 31.52
N SER A 5 11.04 0.94 31.19
CA SER A 5 10.72 0.20 29.96
C SER A 5 11.43 0.88 28.80
N GLU A 6 12.33 0.15 28.13
CA GLU A 6 12.97 0.58 26.88
C GLU A 6 11.89 0.62 25.81
N ASN A 7 11.09 1.68 25.84
CA ASN A 7 10.10 1.94 24.83
C ASN A 7 10.87 2.15 23.53
N THR A 8 10.76 1.19 22.61
CA THR A 8 11.23 1.37 21.25
C THR A 8 10.76 2.73 20.80
N PRO A 9 11.66 3.64 20.41
CA PRO A 9 11.25 4.98 20.06
C PRO A 9 10.28 4.89 18.89
N ILE A 10 9.06 5.40 19.07
CA ILE A 10 7.98 5.31 18.06
C ILE A 10 8.41 5.90 16.70
N TRP A 11 9.35 6.85 16.69
CA TRP A 11 9.95 7.40 15.47
C TRP A 11 10.67 6.35 14.63
N LEU A 12 11.27 5.34 15.26
CA LEU A 12 11.96 4.25 14.55
C LEU A 12 10.95 3.42 13.75
N ILE A 13 9.78 3.14 14.33
CA ILE A 13 8.68 2.45 13.62
C ILE A 13 8.25 3.29 12.41
N TRP A 14 8.07 4.60 12.58
CA TRP A 14 7.70 5.48 11.48
C TRP A 14 8.74 5.55 10.37
N LEU A 15 10.04 5.58 10.70
CA LEU A 15 11.10 5.55 9.70
C LEU A 15 11.12 4.24 8.93
N VAL A 16 10.94 3.10 9.61
CA VAL A 16 10.87 1.79 8.96
C VAL A 16 9.67 1.71 8.02
N LEU A 17 8.48 2.15 8.47
CA LEU A 17 7.29 2.20 7.63
C LEU A 17 7.46 3.15 6.43
N ALA A 18 8.08 4.31 6.64
CA ALA A 18 8.36 5.26 5.57
C ALA A 18 9.33 4.69 4.54
N PHE A 19 10.40 4.02 4.98
CA PHE A 19 11.35 3.35 4.09
C PHE A 19 10.66 2.29 3.22
N PHE A 20 9.91 1.37 3.83
CA PHE A 20 9.21 0.33 3.07
C PHE A 20 8.10 0.90 2.17
N GLY A 21 7.39 1.95 2.62
CA GLY A 21 6.39 2.63 1.80
C GLY A 21 6.98 3.31 0.58
N LEU A 22 8.12 3.99 0.75
CA LEU A 22 8.85 4.64 -0.35
C LEU A 22 9.42 3.60 -1.33
N GLN A 23 10.02 2.52 -0.81
CA GLN A 23 10.53 1.43 -1.62
C GLN A 23 9.41 0.80 -2.46
N ALA A 24 8.28 0.44 -1.84
CA ALA A 24 7.14 -0.14 -2.53
C ALA A 24 6.55 0.82 -3.59
N GLY A 25 6.52 2.13 -3.29
CA GLY A 25 6.11 3.16 -4.25
C GLY A 25 7.05 3.24 -5.45
N TYR A 26 8.36 3.25 -5.21
CA TYR A 26 9.39 3.28 -6.26
C TYR A 26 9.34 2.03 -7.15
N ASP A 27 9.30 0.84 -6.55
CA ASP A 27 9.17 -0.43 -7.28
C ASP A 27 7.83 -0.48 -8.05
N GLY A 28 6.77 0.10 -7.48
CA GLY A 28 5.46 0.27 -8.09
C GLY A 28 5.49 1.05 -9.41
N LEU A 29 6.35 2.07 -9.54
CA LEU A 29 6.43 2.90 -10.75
C LEU A 29 6.77 2.08 -11.99
N HIS A 30 7.60 1.05 -11.85
CA HIS A 30 7.93 0.15 -12.95
C HIS A 30 6.70 -0.61 -13.45
N TYR A 31 5.79 -0.99 -12.55
CA TYR A 31 4.55 -1.67 -12.93
C TYR A 31 3.49 -0.73 -13.52
N VAL A 32 3.53 0.56 -13.17
CA VAL A 32 2.62 1.59 -13.71
C VAL A 32 3.07 2.06 -15.09
N PHE A 33 4.34 2.46 -15.23
CA PHE A 33 4.86 3.14 -16.42
C PHE A 33 5.83 2.30 -17.24
N GLY A 34 6.37 1.22 -16.68
CA GLY A 34 7.39 0.41 -17.33
C GLY A 34 6.83 -0.50 -18.41
N ASP A 35 7.70 -0.85 -19.34
CA ASP A 35 7.48 -1.92 -20.30
C ASP A 35 7.33 -3.25 -19.53
N PRO A 36 6.24 -4.01 -19.72
CA PRO A 36 6.10 -5.35 -19.16
C PRO A 36 7.27 -6.28 -19.45
N GLU A 37 8.01 -6.03 -20.53
CA GLU A 37 9.22 -6.76 -20.85
C GLU A 37 10.35 -6.53 -19.84
N LEU A 38 10.36 -5.42 -19.12
CA LEU A 38 11.39 -5.09 -18.14
C LEU A 38 10.99 -5.49 -16.71
N PHE A 39 9.85 -6.16 -16.53
CA PHE A 39 9.46 -6.67 -15.24
C PHE A 39 10.46 -7.72 -14.73
N SER A 40 10.65 -7.75 -13.42
CA SER A 40 11.51 -8.75 -12.77
C SER A 40 11.16 -10.15 -13.25
N SER A 41 12.18 -10.93 -13.61
CA SER A 41 12.04 -12.29 -14.14
C SER A 41 11.22 -13.20 -13.23
N ILE A 42 11.24 -12.94 -11.91
CA ILE A 42 10.49 -13.69 -10.89
C ILE A 42 8.98 -13.53 -11.06
N PHE A 43 8.52 -12.37 -11.52
CA PHE A 43 7.10 -12.01 -11.59
C PHE A 43 6.55 -11.93 -13.03
N ARG A 44 7.43 -11.76 -14.02
CA ARG A 44 7.11 -11.44 -15.42
C ARG A 44 5.99 -12.33 -15.99
N GLU A 45 6.14 -13.65 -15.93
CA GLU A 45 5.15 -14.57 -16.53
C GLU A 45 3.74 -14.38 -15.96
N LYS A 46 3.61 -14.28 -14.63
CA LYS A 46 2.32 -14.10 -13.97
C LYS A 46 1.76 -12.69 -14.20
N TYR A 47 2.61 -11.68 -14.11
CA TYR A 47 2.17 -10.28 -14.16
C TYR A 47 1.79 -9.85 -15.58
N VAL A 48 2.49 -10.36 -16.61
CA VAL A 48 2.13 -10.13 -18.01
C VAL A 48 0.75 -10.74 -18.34
N ARG A 49 0.41 -11.90 -17.76
CA ARG A 49 -0.93 -12.51 -17.92
C ARG A 49 -2.04 -11.74 -17.21
N HIS A 50 -1.70 -10.94 -16.19
CA HIS A 50 -2.65 -10.21 -15.35
C HIS A 50 -2.36 -8.71 -15.30
N LEU A 51 -1.90 -8.11 -16.41
CA LEU A 51 -1.43 -6.71 -16.45
C LEU A 51 -2.45 -5.71 -15.93
N VAL A 52 -3.73 -5.90 -16.26
CA VAL A 52 -4.80 -5.00 -15.79
C VAL A 52 -4.87 -5.03 -14.27
N LEU A 53 -4.83 -6.21 -13.66
CA LEU A 53 -4.87 -6.36 -12.20
C LEU A 53 -3.63 -5.76 -11.54
N VAL A 54 -2.44 -6.02 -12.08
CA VAL A 54 -1.16 -5.49 -11.56
C VAL A 54 -1.14 -3.97 -11.62
N ARG A 55 -1.50 -3.38 -12.77
CA ARG A 55 -1.55 -1.93 -12.96
C ARG A 55 -2.62 -1.28 -12.09
N PHE A 56 -3.81 -1.88 -12.03
CA PHE A 56 -4.89 -1.38 -11.19
C PHE A 56 -4.48 -1.36 -9.71
N HIS A 57 -3.85 -2.43 -9.21
CA HIS A 57 -3.31 -2.50 -7.86
C HIS A 57 -2.20 -1.44 -7.64
N ALA A 58 -1.23 -1.34 -8.54
CA ALA A 58 -0.13 -0.39 -8.40
C ALA A 58 -0.60 1.08 -8.43
N ILE A 59 -1.48 1.45 -9.37
CA ILE A 59 -2.02 2.81 -9.48
C ILE A 59 -2.84 3.16 -8.23
N SER A 60 -3.74 2.26 -7.80
CA SER A 60 -4.54 2.50 -6.60
C SER A 60 -3.69 2.56 -5.33
N GLY A 61 -2.64 1.75 -5.21
CA GLY A 61 -1.66 1.83 -4.12
C GLY A 61 -0.92 3.16 -4.08
N VAL A 62 -0.43 3.64 -5.23
CA VAL A 62 0.23 4.96 -5.34
C VAL A 62 -0.72 6.09 -4.95
N LEU A 63 -1.97 6.05 -5.41
CA LEU A 63 -2.99 7.03 -5.02
C LEU A 63 -3.29 6.99 -3.52
N ALA A 64 -3.39 5.80 -2.92
CA ALA A 64 -3.61 5.65 -1.48
C ALA A 64 -2.46 6.25 -0.66
N LEU A 65 -1.21 5.87 -0.97
CA LEU A 65 -0.04 6.38 -0.27
C LEU A 65 0.14 7.89 -0.48
N GLY A 66 0.05 8.36 -1.74
CA GLY A 66 0.19 9.78 -2.07
C GLY A 66 -0.89 10.66 -1.43
N SER A 67 -2.16 10.24 -1.48
CA SER A 67 -3.26 10.98 -0.85
C SER A 67 -3.16 10.97 0.68
N SER A 68 -2.68 9.88 1.30
CA SER A 68 -2.45 9.84 2.74
C SER A 68 -1.39 10.84 3.19
N LEU A 69 -0.26 10.94 2.47
CA LEU A 69 0.80 11.89 2.78
C LEU A 69 0.25 13.32 2.78
N LEU A 70 -0.58 13.65 1.79
CA LEU A 70 -1.20 14.97 1.70
C LEU A 70 -2.30 15.17 2.75
N ALA A 71 -3.12 14.16 3.04
CA ALA A 71 -4.26 14.28 3.96
C ALA A 71 -3.85 14.53 5.42
N PHE A 72 -2.65 14.09 5.81
CA PHE A 72 -2.14 14.27 7.18
C PHE A 72 -1.33 15.55 7.39
N LEU A 73 -1.00 16.30 6.33
CA LEU A 73 -0.31 17.59 6.47
C LEU A 73 -1.20 18.64 7.14
N PRO A 74 -0.69 19.45 8.10
CA PRO A 74 -1.49 20.51 8.73
C PRO A 74 -2.08 21.51 7.73
N ILE A 75 -1.36 21.78 6.63
CA ILE A 75 -1.74 22.76 5.61
C ILE A 75 -2.96 22.35 4.76
N THR A 76 -3.23 21.04 4.66
CA THR A 76 -4.33 20.50 3.85
C THR A 76 -5.63 20.33 4.66
N ARG A 77 -5.61 20.68 5.96
CA ARG A 77 -6.76 20.61 6.88
C ARG A 77 -7.89 21.60 6.55
N ARG A 78 -7.79 22.36 5.46
CA ARG A 78 -8.93 23.13 4.93
C ARG A 78 -10.07 22.15 4.61
N TYR A 79 -11.24 22.43 5.16
CA TYR A 79 -12.35 21.48 5.30
C TYR A 79 -12.74 20.77 3.99
N PHE A 80 -12.73 21.49 2.87
CA PHE A 80 -13.09 20.93 1.57
C PHE A 80 -12.00 20.02 0.96
N PHE A 81 -10.75 20.45 1.00
CA PHE A 81 -9.61 19.68 0.47
C PHE A 81 -9.38 18.40 1.29
N HIS A 82 -9.47 18.49 2.62
CA HIS A 82 -9.35 17.32 3.49
C HIS A 82 -10.42 16.28 3.21
N ARG A 83 -11.68 16.70 3.00
CA ARG A 83 -12.79 15.79 2.64
C ARG A 83 -12.58 15.11 1.29
N TYR A 84 -12.14 15.86 0.27
CA TYR A 84 -11.88 15.28 -1.05
C TYR A 84 -10.72 14.28 -1.00
N LEU A 85 -9.61 14.65 -0.35
CA LEU A 85 -8.47 13.76 -0.16
C LEU A 85 -8.86 12.49 0.61
N GLY A 86 -9.68 12.60 1.64
CA GLY A 86 -10.19 11.44 2.38
C GLY A 86 -11.00 10.48 1.51
N ARG A 87 -11.84 11.00 0.59
CA ARG A 87 -12.60 10.17 -0.36
C ARG A 87 -11.69 9.47 -1.36
N VAL A 88 -10.72 10.19 -1.93
CA VAL A 88 -9.72 9.62 -2.85
C VAL A 88 -8.91 8.54 -2.13
N TYR A 89 -8.48 8.81 -0.89
CA TYR A 89 -7.74 7.87 -0.06
C TYR A 89 -8.55 6.58 0.16
N ILE A 90 -9.78 6.68 0.68
CA ILE A 90 -10.61 5.49 0.95
C ILE A 90 -10.92 4.71 -0.34
N GLY A 91 -11.30 5.39 -1.43
CA GLY A 91 -11.55 4.71 -2.71
C GLY A 91 -10.31 3.98 -3.23
N SER A 92 -9.14 4.60 -3.08
CA SER A 92 -7.86 4.00 -3.47
C SER A 92 -7.47 2.81 -2.59
N VAL A 93 -7.69 2.89 -1.27
CA VAL A 93 -7.44 1.79 -0.32
C VAL A 93 -8.34 0.60 -0.62
N LEU A 94 -9.62 0.83 -0.92
CA LEU A 94 -10.55 -0.24 -1.30
C LEU A 94 -10.14 -0.91 -2.62
N ALA A 95 -9.81 -0.12 -3.65
CA ALA A 95 -9.34 -0.63 -4.94
C ALA A 95 -8.02 -1.43 -4.80
N ALA A 96 -7.06 -0.89 -4.06
CA ALA A 96 -5.77 -1.54 -3.81
C ALA A 96 -5.94 -2.82 -2.97
N GLY A 97 -6.74 -2.77 -1.90
CA GLY A 97 -6.99 -3.91 -1.02
C GLY A 97 -7.71 -5.05 -1.72
N LEU A 98 -8.75 -4.77 -2.51
CA LEU A 98 -9.48 -5.80 -3.27
C LEU A 98 -8.60 -6.45 -4.34
N SER A 99 -7.82 -5.66 -5.06
CA SER A 99 -6.88 -6.19 -6.06
C SER A 99 -5.68 -6.91 -5.44
N ALA A 100 -5.32 -6.59 -4.20
CA ALA A 100 -4.25 -7.26 -3.45
C ALA A 100 -4.59 -8.71 -3.08
N LEU A 101 -5.87 -9.07 -2.92
CA LEU A 101 -6.28 -10.44 -2.57
C LEU A 101 -5.82 -11.48 -3.63
N PRO A 102 -6.18 -11.37 -4.91
CA PRO A 102 -5.66 -12.28 -5.95
C PRO A 102 -4.15 -12.13 -6.16
N MET A 103 -3.61 -10.91 -6.05
CA MET A 103 -2.16 -10.66 -6.18
C MET A 103 -1.35 -11.37 -5.08
N GLY A 104 -1.84 -11.40 -3.84
CA GLY A 104 -1.21 -12.07 -2.71
C GLY A 104 -1.11 -13.59 -2.90
N MET A 105 -2.08 -14.21 -3.57
CA MET A 105 -2.03 -15.63 -3.93
C MET A 105 -0.97 -15.92 -5.01
N MET A 106 -0.74 -14.96 -5.91
CA MET A 106 0.24 -15.03 -7.00
C MET A 106 1.65 -14.60 -6.58
N ALA A 107 1.80 -13.98 -5.41
CA ALA A 107 3.05 -13.48 -4.88
C ALA A 107 4.16 -14.55 -4.95
N ALA A 108 5.35 -14.11 -5.33
CA ALA A 108 6.54 -14.95 -5.32
C ALA A 108 7.03 -15.17 -3.87
N GLY A 109 7.78 -16.25 -3.67
CA GLY A 109 8.27 -16.63 -2.35
C GLY A 109 7.45 -17.76 -1.72
N SER A 110 7.56 -17.87 -0.39
CA SER A 110 7.01 -18.98 0.39
C SER A 110 5.53 -18.76 0.74
N ALA A 111 4.91 -19.77 1.35
CA ALA A 111 3.57 -19.63 1.93
C ALA A 111 3.49 -18.47 2.93
N VAL A 112 4.57 -18.20 3.67
CA VAL A 112 4.66 -17.08 4.63
C VAL A 112 4.49 -15.75 3.91
N SER A 113 5.17 -15.54 2.76
CA SER A 113 5.04 -14.33 1.97
C SER A 113 3.60 -14.12 1.49
N LYS A 114 2.95 -15.17 0.99
CA LYS A 114 1.56 -15.11 0.52
C LYS A 114 0.58 -14.76 1.65
N VAL A 115 0.72 -15.41 2.80
CA VAL A 115 -0.09 -15.11 4.00
C VAL A 115 0.15 -13.68 4.44
N GLY A 116 1.40 -13.20 4.46
CA GLY A 116 1.74 -11.82 4.78
C GLY A 116 1.02 -10.81 3.88
N PHE A 117 1.06 -11.01 2.55
CA PHE A 117 0.35 -10.14 1.61
C PHE A 117 -1.17 -10.19 1.76
N LEU A 118 -1.74 -11.37 2.03
CA LEU A 118 -3.18 -11.51 2.27
C LEU A 118 -3.61 -10.81 3.56
N VAL A 119 -2.85 -10.97 4.65
CA VAL A 119 -3.09 -10.27 5.91
C VAL A 119 -2.99 -8.77 5.70
N GLN A 120 -1.99 -8.29 4.98
CA GLN A 120 -1.85 -6.87 4.64
C GLN A 120 -3.05 -6.34 3.85
N ALA A 121 -3.54 -7.09 2.85
CA ALA A 121 -4.74 -6.74 2.09
C ALA A 121 -5.99 -6.65 2.98
N LEU A 122 -6.17 -7.62 3.87
CA LEU A 122 -7.29 -7.63 4.82
C LEU A 122 -7.21 -6.49 5.83
N LEU A 123 -6.00 -6.11 6.28
CA LEU A 123 -5.81 -4.96 7.16
C LEU A 123 -6.19 -3.63 6.46
N TRP A 124 -5.84 -3.46 5.19
CA TRP A 124 -6.26 -2.30 4.41
C TRP A 124 -7.78 -2.22 4.28
N LEU A 125 -8.43 -3.34 3.93
CA LEU A 125 -9.88 -3.39 3.80
C LEU A 125 -10.59 -3.22 5.15
N GLY A 126 -10.11 -3.87 6.20
CA GLY A 126 -10.69 -3.80 7.54
C GLY A 126 -10.60 -2.40 8.14
N THR A 127 -9.47 -1.73 7.98
CA THR A 127 -9.30 -0.34 8.46
C THR A 127 -10.11 0.66 7.62
N ALA A 128 -10.24 0.47 6.31
CA ALA A 128 -11.12 1.27 5.47
C ALA A 128 -12.60 1.10 5.85
N ALA A 129 -13.04 -0.14 6.10
CA ALA A 129 -14.40 -0.42 6.57
C ALA A 129 -14.67 0.22 7.94
N ALA A 130 -13.71 0.13 8.88
CA ALA A 130 -13.82 0.79 10.18
C ALA A 130 -13.89 2.32 10.07
N ALA A 131 -13.26 2.92 9.07
CA ALA A 131 -13.30 4.37 8.85
C ALA A 131 -14.61 4.86 8.19
N LEU A 132 -15.41 3.95 7.63
CA LEU A 132 -16.69 4.25 6.96
C LEU A 132 -17.92 4.00 7.83
N ASN A 133 -17.75 3.32 8.97
CA ASN A 133 -18.78 3.13 10.00
C ASN A 133 -18.78 4.29 10.98
#